data_AF-A0A0V0YBD1-F1
#
_entry.id   AF-A0A0V0YBD1-F1
#
_cell.length_a   1.000
_cell.length_b   1.000
_cell.length_c   1.000
_cell.angle_alpha   90.00
_cell.angle_beta   90.00
_cell.angle_gamma   90.00
#
_symmetry.space_group_name_H-M   'P 1'
#
loop_
_entity.id
_entity.type
_entity.pdbx_description
1 polymer ?
#
loop_
_entity_poly.entity_id
_entity_poly.type
_entity_poly.pdbx_seq_one_letter_code
_entity_poly.pdbx_strand_id
1 'polypeptide(L)'
;LTVRDCAMLSIVKSFVKFVFFTTIGGGIGYFFWETAGKNIDFGDPKFNVWIHWFVVFSFALSCGFIQMVRSVILMTLVTILNVHGQAFIQCALMALVADSPGQNLMMNFHQATDSLLCNIDVAKNITRAKMDLLFKPSENILDDLLQGAKAASKVSQDLPLMVQDLEAELGRDPNGAADREHEAYEKDVNEWESAYLLKKGELPSKIEAMFEHRVNERKLRELSYRKEALRNFIRRATHACEDIINSAIRECKLWSLEHYNKCWAENWLNPFCKIYQGDELCNMLNMINYRGEQCESNNSGISEYANTYGAQLAAAEDYTEKLSDDFKLNIQFKVDLPLRRPDLVTVQQMAAIIKQSVSGIVSFVKYFSILMKAVSFFLALTTLRVNLSWFQSYMKDVTHSNCYLTKFWLDIEKRRKEENRKHLMPLRPFEQGRINNLLSPKPTPEERKHLVRGISTVCR
;
A
#
# COMPACT_ATOMS: atom_id res chain seq x y z
N LEU A 1 -24.32 55.41 -67.88
CA LEU A 1 -24.58 54.58 -66.69
C LEU A 1 -25.85 55.09 -66.05
N THR A 2 -26.96 54.39 -66.31
CA THR A 2 -28.28 54.84 -65.88
C THR A 2 -28.48 54.55 -64.39
N VAL A 3 -29.37 55.29 -63.71
CA VAL A 3 -29.70 55.11 -62.28
C VAL A 3 -30.06 53.65 -61.95
N ARG A 4 -30.63 52.94 -62.93
CA ARG A 4 -30.99 51.52 -62.86
C ARG A 4 -29.77 50.60 -62.78
N ASP A 5 -28.70 50.90 -63.54
CA ASP A 5 -27.43 50.17 -63.48
C ASP A 5 -26.75 50.37 -62.12
N CYS A 6 -26.83 51.58 -61.56
CA CYS A 6 -26.26 51.89 -60.25
C CYS A 6 -27.02 51.17 -59.11
N ALA A 7 -28.35 51.12 -59.20
CA ALA A 7 -29.20 50.38 -58.25
C ALA A 7 -28.96 48.87 -58.34
N MET A 8 -28.89 48.30 -59.55
CA MET A 8 -28.62 46.87 -59.74
C MET A 8 -27.22 46.50 -59.23
N LEU A 9 -26.20 47.34 -59.50
CA LEU A 9 -24.85 47.14 -58.99
C LEU A 9 -24.78 47.21 -57.46
N SER A 10 -25.59 48.08 -56.83
CA SER A 10 -25.70 48.17 -55.37
C SER A 10 -26.36 46.92 -54.76
N ILE A 11 -27.43 46.42 -55.38
CA ILE A 11 -28.13 45.19 -54.96
C ILE A 11 -27.20 43.98 -55.08
N VAL A 12 -26.49 43.84 -56.21
CA VAL A 12 -25.52 42.74 -56.43
C VAL A 12 -24.40 42.80 -55.40
N LYS A 13 -23.84 43.99 -55.11
CA LYS A 13 -22.80 44.15 -54.08
C LYS A 13 -23.32 43.81 -52.68
N SER A 14 -24.57 44.16 -52.36
CA SER A 14 -25.19 43.83 -51.07
C SER A 14 -25.45 42.34 -50.93
N PHE A 15 -25.90 41.68 -52.00
CA PHE A 15 -26.13 40.24 -52.04
C PHE A 15 -24.82 39.45 -51.90
N VAL A 16 -23.75 39.86 -52.60
CA VAL A 16 -22.43 39.25 -52.47
C VAL A 16 -21.90 39.38 -51.03
N LYS A 17 -22.06 40.55 -50.40
CA LYS A 17 -21.70 40.75 -48.98
C LYS A 17 -22.51 39.85 -48.06
N PHE A 18 -23.82 39.75 -48.28
CA PHE A 18 -24.70 38.88 -47.52
C PHE A 18 -24.23 37.43 -47.58
N VAL A 19 -24.04 36.89 -48.78
CA VAL A 19 -23.56 35.50 -48.97
C VAL A 19 -22.22 35.29 -48.29
N PHE A 20 -21.26 36.19 -48.47
CA PHE A 20 -19.95 36.10 -47.84
C PHE A 20 -20.02 36.05 -46.31
N PHE A 21 -20.71 36.99 -45.65
CA PHE A 21 -20.81 36.99 -44.19
C PHE A 21 -21.65 35.82 -43.64
N THR A 22 -22.64 35.35 -44.38
CA THR A 22 -23.45 34.18 -44.00
C THR A 22 -22.60 32.92 -44.01
N THR A 23 -21.73 32.73 -45.01
CA THR A 23 -20.80 31.59 -45.06
C THR A 23 -19.78 31.62 -43.93
N ILE A 24 -19.20 32.79 -43.62
CA ILE A 24 -18.29 32.96 -42.49
C ILE A 24 -19.02 32.69 -41.17
N GLY A 25 -20.22 33.23 -40.99
CA GLY A 25 -21.04 33.02 -39.80
C GLY A 25 -21.37 31.54 -39.58
N GLY A 26 -21.73 30.82 -40.65
CA GLY A 26 -21.96 29.37 -40.59
C GLY A 26 -20.71 28.59 -40.22
N GLY A 27 -19.54 28.93 -40.79
CA GLY A 27 -18.26 28.30 -40.44
C GLY A 27 -17.89 28.52 -38.97
N ILE A 28 -18.08 29.72 -38.44
CA ILE A 28 -17.84 30.05 -37.03
C ILE A 28 -18.84 29.35 -36.12
N GLY A 29 -20.12 29.30 -36.50
CA GLY A 29 -21.15 28.57 -35.76
C GLY A 29 -20.86 27.06 -35.70
N TYR A 30 -20.38 26.48 -36.80
CA TYR A 30 -19.95 25.08 -36.87
C TYR A 30 -18.74 24.83 -35.96
N PHE A 31 -17.73 25.68 -36.04
CA PHE A 31 -16.55 25.59 -35.16
C PHE A 31 -16.91 25.73 -33.68
N PHE A 32 -17.82 26.65 -33.34
CA PHE A 32 -18.32 26.83 -31.99
C PHE A 32 -19.07 25.59 -31.49
N TRP A 33 -19.90 24.98 -32.32
CA TRP A 33 -20.56 23.74 -31.97
C TRP A 33 -19.56 22.59 -31.77
N GLU A 34 -18.57 22.48 -32.64
CA GLU A 34 -17.59 21.40 -32.59
C GLU A 34 -16.72 21.48 -31.34
N THR A 35 -16.37 22.70 -30.91
CA THR A 35 -15.52 22.93 -29.74
C THR A 35 -16.29 22.90 -28.41
N ALA A 36 -17.51 23.44 -28.38
CA ALA A 36 -18.28 23.58 -27.14
C ALA A 36 -19.58 22.75 -27.14
N GLY A 37 -20.34 22.78 -28.23
CA GLY A 37 -21.67 22.16 -28.33
C GLY A 37 -21.66 20.63 -28.29
N LYS A 38 -20.70 19.98 -28.93
CA LYS A 38 -20.57 18.50 -28.93
C LYS A 38 -20.39 17.88 -27.55
N ASN A 39 -19.95 18.67 -26.57
CA ASN A 39 -19.73 18.19 -25.21
C ASN A 39 -21.00 18.18 -24.36
N ILE A 40 -22.10 18.77 -24.86
CA ILE A 40 -23.39 18.80 -24.18
C ILE A 40 -24.27 17.73 -24.83
N ASP A 41 -24.47 16.63 -24.12
CA ASP A 41 -25.38 15.58 -24.56
C ASP A 41 -26.81 15.91 -24.10
N PHE A 42 -27.70 16.21 -25.05
CA PHE A 42 -29.11 16.46 -24.79
C PHE A 42 -29.94 15.16 -24.75
N GLY A 43 -29.28 14.00 -24.67
CA GLY A 43 -29.89 12.69 -24.43
C GLY A 43 -30.39 12.00 -25.70
N ASP A 44 -31.21 12.66 -26.51
CA ASP A 44 -31.69 12.09 -27.78
C ASP A 44 -30.73 12.44 -28.93
N PRO A 45 -30.13 11.44 -29.62
CA PRO A 45 -29.21 11.68 -30.73
C PRO A 45 -29.84 12.47 -31.88
N LYS A 46 -31.16 12.34 -32.13
CA LYS A 46 -31.84 13.15 -33.16
C LYS A 46 -31.95 14.62 -32.74
N PHE A 47 -32.19 14.85 -31.46
CA PHE A 47 -32.29 16.19 -30.90
C PHE A 47 -30.94 16.92 -30.90
N ASN A 48 -29.85 16.21 -30.61
CA ASN A 48 -28.47 16.73 -30.73
C ASN A 48 -28.16 17.24 -32.15
N VAL A 49 -28.57 16.50 -33.19
CA VAL A 49 -28.39 16.89 -34.59
C VAL A 49 -29.24 18.11 -34.93
N TRP A 50 -30.47 18.20 -34.42
CA TRP A 50 -31.33 19.35 -34.67
C TRP A 50 -30.78 20.64 -34.04
N ILE A 51 -30.30 20.56 -32.78
CA ILE A 51 -29.66 21.71 -32.11
C ILE A 51 -28.37 22.12 -32.85
N HIS A 52 -27.56 21.16 -33.31
CA HIS A 52 -26.36 21.46 -34.10
C HIS A 52 -26.68 22.38 -35.27
N TRP A 53 -27.62 21.98 -36.13
CA TRP A 53 -28.00 22.76 -37.30
C TRP A 53 -28.71 24.06 -36.92
N PHE A 54 -29.50 24.08 -35.85
CA PHE A 54 -30.14 25.29 -35.35
C PHE A 54 -29.10 26.35 -34.93
N VAL A 55 -28.06 25.96 -34.19
CA VAL A 55 -26.97 26.88 -33.77
C VAL A 55 -26.20 27.39 -34.98
N VAL A 56 -25.80 26.51 -35.89
CA VAL A 56 -25.07 26.88 -37.11
C VAL A 56 -25.88 27.85 -37.96
N PHE A 57 -27.17 27.56 -38.17
CA PHE A 57 -28.05 28.39 -38.99
C PHE A 57 -28.34 29.74 -38.32
N SER A 58 -28.53 29.76 -37.00
CA SER A 58 -28.72 31.00 -36.24
C SER A 58 -27.49 31.91 -36.33
N PHE A 59 -26.27 31.37 -36.21
CA PHE A 59 -25.03 32.13 -36.40
C PHE A 59 -24.86 32.63 -37.85
N ALA A 60 -25.16 31.77 -38.84
CA ALA A 60 -25.09 32.12 -40.25
C ALA A 60 -26.04 33.29 -40.58
N LEU A 61 -27.32 33.18 -40.22
CA LEU A 61 -28.30 34.24 -40.46
C LEU A 61 -28.00 35.51 -39.66
N SER A 62 -27.58 35.40 -38.40
CA SER A 62 -27.27 36.55 -37.56
C SER A 62 -26.09 37.35 -38.13
N CYS A 63 -25.04 36.68 -38.58
CA CYS A 63 -23.94 37.31 -39.31
C CYS A 63 -24.39 37.85 -40.68
N GLY A 64 -25.31 37.15 -41.34
CA GLY A 64 -25.89 37.55 -42.63
C GLY A 64 -26.73 38.82 -42.55
N PHE A 65 -27.52 39.06 -41.51
CA PHE A 65 -28.46 40.19 -41.43
C PHE A 65 -28.01 41.33 -40.51
N ILE A 66 -27.39 41.03 -39.37
CA ILE A 66 -27.17 42.01 -38.30
C ILE A 66 -25.74 42.57 -38.36
N GLN A 67 -25.61 43.87 -38.65
CA GLN A 67 -24.30 44.51 -38.75
C GLN A 67 -23.51 44.53 -37.44
N MET A 68 -24.18 44.66 -36.29
CA MET A 68 -23.55 44.57 -34.97
C MET A 68 -22.85 43.22 -34.77
N VAL A 69 -23.54 42.12 -35.10
CA VAL A 69 -23.02 40.76 -34.95
C VAL A 69 -21.81 40.54 -35.84
N ARG A 70 -21.85 41.00 -37.10
CA ARG A 70 -20.70 40.93 -38.02
C ARG A 70 -19.45 41.57 -37.42
N SER A 71 -19.57 42.80 -36.90
CA SER A 71 -18.44 43.54 -36.35
C SER A 71 -17.89 42.88 -35.09
N VAL A 72 -18.76 42.45 -34.18
CA VAL A 72 -18.34 41.78 -32.93
C VAL A 72 -17.66 40.45 -33.23
N ILE A 73 -18.18 39.66 -34.18
CA ILE A 73 -17.55 38.40 -34.58
C ILE A 73 -16.14 38.62 -35.14
N LEU A 74 -15.95 39.61 -36.02
CA LEU A 74 -14.63 39.94 -36.56
C LEU A 74 -13.66 40.41 -35.45
N MET A 75 -14.13 41.22 -34.51
CA MET A 75 -13.34 41.60 -33.33
C MET A 75 -12.99 40.39 -32.46
N THR A 76 -13.92 39.46 -32.26
CA THR A 76 -13.68 38.25 -31.48
C THR A 76 -12.63 37.35 -32.15
N LEU A 77 -12.66 37.23 -33.47
CA LEU A 77 -11.66 36.50 -34.23
C LEU A 77 -10.25 37.09 -34.02
N VAL A 78 -10.13 38.41 -34.12
CA VAL A 78 -8.84 39.12 -33.94
C VAL A 78 -8.36 39.04 -32.50
N THR A 79 -9.26 39.12 -31.51
CA THR A 79 -8.90 39.01 -30.09
C THR A 79 -8.48 37.60 -29.69
N ILE A 80 -9.10 36.56 -30.28
CA ILE A 80 -8.67 35.16 -30.09
C ILE A 80 -7.26 34.92 -30.64
N LEU A 81 -6.93 35.52 -31.78
CA LEU A 81 -5.59 35.46 -32.38
C LEU A 81 -4.54 36.31 -31.63
N ASN A 82 -4.98 37.21 -30.74
CA ASN A 82 -4.09 38.06 -29.96
C ASN A 82 -3.63 37.34 -28.68
N VAL A 83 -2.55 37.85 -28.05
CA VAL A 83 -1.92 37.25 -26.85
C VAL A 83 -2.93 36.98 -25.73
N HIS A 84 -3.94 37.84 -25.57
CA HIS A 84 -4.98 37.69 -24.57
C HIS A 84 -5.97 36.55 -24.85
N GLY A 85 -6.12 36.14 -26.11
CA GLY A 85 -7.00 35.05 -26.55
C GLY A 85 -6.36 33.67 -26.58
N GLN A 86 -5.03 33.58 -26.43
CA GLN A 86 -4.30 32.31 -26.49
C GLN A 86 -4.72 31.31 -25.40
N ALA A 87 -5.17 31.80 -24.24
CA ALA A 87 -5.65 30.92 -23.15
C ALA A 87 -6.84 30.07 -23.60
N PHE A 88 -7.78 30.63 -24.37
CA PHE A 88 -8.90 29.88 -24.93
C PHE A 88 -8.42 28.75 -25.86
N ILE A 89 -7.50 29.06 -26.78
CA ILE A 89 -6.93 28.10 -27.73
C ILE A 89 -6.17 27.00 -26.98
N GLN A 90 -5.36 27.36 -25.98
CA GLN A 90 -4.61 26.40 -25.18
C GLN A 90 -5.53 25.45 -24.41
N CYS A 91 -6.60 25.96 -23.79
CA CYS A 91 -7.57 25.10 -23.10
C CYS A 91 -8.30 24.15 -24.07
N ALA A 92 -8.70 24.64 -25.24
CA ALA A 92 -9.32 23.81 -26.28
C ALA A 92 -8.36 22.72 -26.80
N LEU A 93 -7.08 23.06 -27.02
CA LEU A 93 -6.05 22.10 -27.43
C LEU A 93 -5.80 21.04 -26.35
N MET A 94 -5.71 21.43 -25.08
CA MET A 94 -5.55 20.48 -23.97
C MET A 94 -6.73 19.51 -23.87
N ALA A 95 -7.96 19.99 -24.08
CA ALA A 95 -9.15 19.13 -24.13
C ALA A 95 -9.10 18.14 -25.30
N LEU A 96 -8.72 18.59 -26.50
CA LEU A 96 -8.57 17.72 -27.67
C LEU A 96 -7.49 16.65 -27.47
N VAL A 97 -6.37 17.02 -26.85
CA VAL A 97 -5.29 16.08 -26.51
C VAL A 97 -5.75 15.06 -25.47
N ALA A 98 -6.54 15.48 -24.48
CA ALA A 98 -7.07 14.57 -23.46
C ALA A 98 -8.11 13.59 -24.05
N ASP A 99 -8.97 14.04 -24.95
CA ASP A 99 -10.01 13.21 -25.55
C ASP A 99 -9.51 12.18 -26.55
N SER A 100 -8.52 12.53 -27.38
CA SER A 100 -8.05 11.64 -28.44
C SER A 100 -6.77 10.89 -28.03
N PRO A 101 -5.56 11.51 -28.02
CA PRO A 101 -4.36 10.84 -27.53
C PRO A 101 -4.49 10.32 -26.10
N GLY A 102 -5.08 11.10 -25.19
CA GLY A 102 -5.18 10.76 -23.77
C GLY A 102 -6.04 9.52 -23.52
N GLN A 103 -7.21 9.42 -24.16
CA GLN A 103 -8.05 8.22 -24.05
C GLN A 103 -7.43 7.00 -24.73
N ASN A 104 -6.75 7.18 -25.87
CA ASN A 104 -6.07 6.08 -26.56
C ASN A 104 -4.93 5.52 -25.70
N LEU A 105 -4.11 6.40 -25.12
CA LEU A 105 -3.07 6.02 -24.17
C LEU A 105 -3.67 5.29 -22.97
N MET A 106 -4.80 5.78 -22.45
CA MET A 106 -5.49 5.15 -21.33
C MET A 106 -6.03 3.76 -21.65
N MET A 107 -6.57 3.56 -22.85
CA MET A 107 -7.02 2.24 -23.30
C MET A 107 -5.86 1.26 -23.39
N ASN A 108 -4.72 1.69 -23.93
CA ASN A 108 -3.50 0.88 -23.97
C ASN A 108 -2.99 0.53 -22.57
N PHE A 109 -3.02 1.48 -21.63
CA PHE A 109 -2.66 1.23 -20.24
C PHE A 109 -3.61 0.25 -19.54
N HIS A 110 -4.92 0.35 -19.81
CA HIS A 110 -5.90 -0.60 -19.27
C HIS A 110 -5.63 -2.01 -19.80
N GLN A 111 -5.40 -2.16 -21.11
CA GLN A 111 -5.07 -3.46 -21.71
C GLN A 111 -3.74 -4.03 -21.19
N ALA A 112 -2.72 -3.19 -21.04
CA ALA A 112 -1.44 -3.60 -20.44
C ALA A 112 -1.62 -4.06 -19.00
N THR A 113 -2.47 -3.36 -18.24
CA THR A 113 -2.82 -3.73 -16.87
C THR A 113 -3.55 -5.06 -16.80
N ASP A 114 -4.56 -5.29 -17.65
CA ASP A 114 -5.29 -6.55 -17.71
C ASP A 114 -4.37 -7.72 -18.07
N SER A 115 -3.43 -7.51 -19.00
CA SER A 115 -2.40 -8.50 -19.33
C SER A 115 -1.48 -8.80 -18.15
N LEU A 116 -1.05 -7.78 -17.41
CA LEU A 116 -0.24 -7.94 -16.20
C LEU A 116 -1.00 -8.70 -15.11
N LEU A 117 -2.27 -8.40 -14.88
CA LEU A 117 -3.12 -9.13 -13.93
C LEU A 117 -3.29 -10.59 -14.33
N CYS A 118 -3.49 -10.87 -15.63
CA CYS A 118 -3.54 -12.24 -16.14
C CYS A 118 -2.22 -12.98 -15.90
N ASN A 119 -1.08 -12.36 -16.15
CA ASN A 119 0.23 -12.95 -15.88
C ASN A 119 0.43 -13.25 -14.39
N ILE A 120 -0.04 -12.38 -13.50
CA ILE A 120 0.01 -12.61 -12.06
C ILE A 120 -0.87 -13.80 -11.65
N ASP A 121 -2.08 -13.93 -12.22
CA ASP A 121 -2.97 -15.07 -11.94
C ASP A 121 -2.37 -16.40 -12.46
N VAL A 122 -1.76 -16.39 -13.64
CA VAL A 122 -1.03 -17.55 -14.18
C VAL A 122 0.14 -17.90 -13.26
N ALA A 123 0.95 -16.93 -12.86
CA ALA A 123 2.08 -17.14 -11.95
C ALA A 123 1.61 -17.72 -10.60
N LYS A 124 0.49 -17.25 -10.06
CA LYS A 124 -0.14 -17.79 -8.85
C LYS A 124 -0.54 -19.26 -9.04
N ASN A 125 -1.17 -19.60 -10.17
CA ASN A 125 -1.63 -20.97 -10.42
C ASN A 125 -0.45 -21.94 -10.58
N ILE A 126 0.59 -21.53 -11.32
CA ILE A 126 1.83 -22.30 -11.46
C ILE A 126 2.53 -22.46 -10.12
N THR A 127 2.60 -21.40 -9.32
CA THR A 127 3.22 -21.45 -7.99
C THR A 127 2.48 -22.41 -7.07
N ARG A 128 1.14 -22.40 -7.08
CA ARG A 128 0.34 -23.39 -6.33
C ARG A 128 0.60 -24.81 -6.80
N ALA A 129 0.55 -25.07 -8.11
CA ALA A 129 0.83 -26.39 -8.64
C ALA A 129 2.25 -26.87 -8.28
N LYS A 130 3.24 -25.98 -8.30
CA LYS A 130 4.61 -26.27 -7.89
C LYS A 130 4.72 -26.55 -6.39
N MET A 131 4.07 -25.75 -5.54
CA MET A 131 4.02 -25.99 -4.10
C MET A 131 3.32 -27.31 -3.77
N ASP A 132 2.19 -27.60 -4.42
CA ASP A 132 1.49 -28.86 -4.26
C ASP A 132 2.39 -30.03 -4.67
N LEU A 133 3.10 -29.95 -5.79
CA LEU A 133 4.02 -31.03 -6.20
C LEU A 133 5.24 -31.18 -5.26
N LEU A 134 5.73 -30.09 -4.66
CA LEU A 134 6.87 -30.12 -3.74
C LEU A 134 6.49 -30.60 -2.34
N PHE A 135 5.30 -30.25 -1.85
CA PHE A 135 4.90 -30.48 -0.45
C PHE A 135 3.90 -31.62 -0.25
N LYS A 136 3.16 -32.04 -1.28
CA LYS A 136 2.25 -33.20 -1.18
C LYS A 136 2.95 -34.52 -0.82
N PRO A 137 4.20 -34.79 -1.25
CA PRO A 137 4.97 -35.93 -0.74
C PRO A 137 5.42 -35.76 0.72
N SER A 138 5.39 -34.54 1.25
CA SER A 138 5.85 -34.19 2.61
C SER A 138 4.75 -34.16 3.68
N GLU A 139 3.48 -34.20 3.27
CA GLU A 139 2.32 -34.17 4.18
C GLU A 139 2.32 -35.41 5.09
N ASN A 140 2.66 -36.58 4.53
CA ASN A 140 2.84 -37.83 5.30
C ASN A 140 3.98 -37.72 6.34
N ILE A 141 5.05 -36.96 6.04
CA ILE A 141 6.18 -36.74 6.95
C ILE A 141 5.74 -35.92 8.15
N LEU A 142 4.92 -34.89 7.90
CA LEU A 142 4.42 -34.01 8.94
C LEU A 142 3.44 -34.76 9.86
N ASP A 143 2.59 -35.62 9.28
CA ASP A 143 1.66 -36.47 10.03
C ASP A 143 2.40 -37.55 10.86
N ASP A 144 3.45 -38.17 10.31
CA ASP A 144 4.30 -39.13 11.04
C ASP A 144 5.08 -38.45 12.18
N LEU A 145 5.61 -37.24 11.95
CA LEU A 145 6.24 -36.43 13.01
C LEU A 145 5.24 -36.00 14.09
N LEU A 146 4.01 -35.66 13.71
CA LEU A 146 2.93 -35.36 14.66
C LEU A 146 2.50 -36.61 15.45
N GLN A 147 2.58 -37.81 14.88
CA GLN A 147 2.40 -39.05 15.63
C GLN A 147 3.56 -39.32 16.60
N GLY A 148 4.81 -39.08 16.19
CA GLY A 148 5.97 -39.12 17.09
C GLY A 148 5.85 -38.16 18.27
N ALA A 149 5.35 -36.95 18.03
CA ALA A 149 5.05 -35.97 19.09
C ALA A 149 3.93 -36.44 20.04
N LYS A 150 2.92 -37.15 19.54
CA LYS A 150 1.89 -37.80 20.38
C LYS A 150 2.46 -38.93 21.23
N ALA A 151 3.42 -39.69 20.71
CA ALA A 151 4.11 -40.72 21.48
C ALA A 151 4.96 -40.12 22.62
N ALA A 152 5.63 -38.99 22.38
CA ALA A 152 6.33 -38.23 23.42
C ALA A 152 5.38 -37.69 24.50
N SER A 153 4.17 -37.24 24.12
CA SER A 153 3.13 -36.84 25.07
C SER A 153 2.67 -37.99 25.98
N LYS A 154 2.65 -39.23 25.48
CA LYS A 154 2.33 -40.41 26.29
C LYS A 154 3.40 -40.67 27.36
N VAL A 155 4.67 -40.47 27.04
CA VAL A 155 5.77 -40.61 28.02
C VAL A 155 5.69 -39.53 29.11
N SER A 156 5.25 -38.32 28.76
CA SER A 156 4.96 -37.26 29.75
C SER A 156 3.84 -37.64 30.74
N GLN A 157 2.93 -38.54 30.37
CA GLN A 157 1.85 -39.01 31.26
C GLN A 157 2.35 -40.03 32.30
N ASP A 158 3.43 -40.75 32.00
CA ASP A 158 4.01 -41.77 32.90
C ASP A 158 5.07 -41.19 33.86
N LEU A 159 5.55 -39.96 33.60
CA LEU A 159 6.54 -39.26 34.43
C LEU A 159 6.11 -39.07 35.91
N PRO A 160 4.85 -38.76 36.25
CA PRO A 160 4.40 -38.67 37.64
C PRO A 160 4.55 -39.98 38.43
N LEU A 161 4.40 -41.14 37.77
CA LEU A 161 4.56 -42.45 38.40
C LEU A 161 6.04 -42.70 38.78
N MET A 162 6.97 -42.29 37.92
CA MET A 162 8.41 -42.41 38.20
C MET A 162 8.85 -41.51 39.37
N VAL A 163 8.24 -40.33 39.51
CA VAL A 163 8.48 -39.42 40.64
C VAL A 163 7.90 -40.00 41.94
N GLN A 164 6.71 -40.61 41.87
CA GLN A 164 6.10 -41.27 43.03
C GLN A 164 6.92 -42.46 43.54
N ASP A 165 7.47 -43.28 42.65
CA ASP A 165 8.36 -44.40 43.02
C ASP A 165 9.64 -43.90 43.70
N LEU A 166 10.17 -42.76 43.26
CA LEU A 166 11.33 -42.12 43.89
C LEU A 166 11.03 -41.65 45.32
N GLU A 167 9.86 -41.04 45.53
CA GLU A 167 9.44 -40.55 46.85
C GLU A 167 9.30 -41.72 47.84
N ALA A 168 8.78 -42.86 47.37
CA ALA A 168 8.69 -44.08 48.16
C ALA A 168 10.09 -44.65 48.50
N GLU A 169 11.03 -44.64 47.56
CA GLU A 169 12.38 -45.21 47.76
C GLU A 169 13.30 -44.31 48.61
N LEU A 170 13.01 -43.00 48.68
CA LEU A 170 13.68 -42.02 49.55
C LEU A 170 13.16 -42.02 51.00
N GLY A 171 12.20 -42.89 51.33
CA GLY A 171 11.69 -43.07 52.69
C GLY A 171 10.71 -41.98 53.14
N ARG A 172 10.01 -41.32 52.22
CA ARG A 172 8.94 -40.40 52.56
C ARG A 172 7.63 -41.18 52.64
N ASP A 173 7.22 -41.61 53.83
CA ASP A 173 5.89 -42.16 54.02
C ASP A 173 4.85 -41.03 53.87
N PRO A 174 3.91 -41.09 52.91
CA PRO A 174 2.83 -40.11 52.80
C PRO A 174 1.95 -40.02 54.06
N ASN A 175 2.02 -41.01 54.97
CA ASN A 175 1.38 -41.01 56.28
C ASN A 175 2.39 -41.21 57.42
N GLY A 176 3.36 -40.28 57.57
CA GLY A 176 4.42 -40.30 58.60
C GLY A 176 3.96 -40.17 60.07
N ALA A 177 2.95 -40.93 60.50
CA ALA A 177 2.49 -41.01 61.88
C ALA A 177 3.36 -41.97 62.73
N ALA A 178 3.85 -43.06 62.13
CA ALA A 178 4.67 -44.07 62.82
C ALA A 178 6.05 -43.54 63.23
N ASP A 179 6.70 -42.75 62.36
CA ASP A 179 8.01 -42.16 62.66
C ASP A 179 7.91 -41.12 63.79
N ARG A 180 6.86 -40.29 63.78
CA ARG A 180 6.60 -39.32 64.85
C ARG A 180 6.29 -39.98 66.19
N GLU A 181 5.60 -41.11 66.17
CA GLU A 181 5.33 -41.90 67.37
C GLU A 181 6.61 -42.55 67.92
N HIS A 182 7.48 -43.04 67.03
CA HIS A 182 8.78 -43.60 67.40
C HIS A 182 9.73 -42.53 67.99
N GLU A 183 9.79 -41.34 67.38
CA GLU A 183 10.59 -40.22 67.89
C GLU A 183 10.12 -39.73 69.27
N ALA A 184 8.79 -39.69 69.48
CA ALA A 184 8.21 -39.34 70.79
C ALA A 184 8.57 -40.38 71.87
N TYR A 185 8.44 -41.67 71.55
CA TYR A 185 8.82 -42.76 72.44
C TYR A 185 10.33 -42.75 72.76
N GLU A 186 11.17 -42.51 71.76
CA GLU A 186 12.63 -42.43 71.93
C GLU A 186 13.02 -41.26 72.84
N LYS A 187 12.33 -40.12 72.75
CA LYS A 187 12.56 -38.96 73.62
C LYS A 187 12.27 -39.29 75.09
N ASP A 188 11.16 -39.95 75.37
CA ASP A 188 10.78 -40.37 76.73
C ASP A 188 11.82 -41.35 77.32
N VAL A 189 12.30 -42.31 76.50
CA VAL A 189 13.34 -43.26 76.91
C VAL A 189 14.68 -42.56 77.16
N ASN A 190 15.07 -41.61 76.30
CA ASN A 190 16.32 -40.85 76.45
C ASN A 190 16.29 -39.97 77.70
N GLU A 191 15.15 -39.35 78.02
CA GLU A 191 14.98 -38.55 79.23
C GLU A 191 15.13 -39.43 80.49
N TRP A 192 14.51 -40.61 80.49
CA TRP A 192 14.68 -41.59 81.57
C TRP A 192 16.12 -42.10 81.69
N GLU A 193 16.77 -42.45 80.59
CA GLU A 193 18.17 -42.93 80.57
C GLU A 193 19.12 -41.85 81.09
N SER A 194 18.91 -40.58 80.71
CA SER A 194 19.68 -39.45 81.22
C SER A 194 19.55 -39.29 82.74
N ALA A 195 18.33 -39.39 83.29
CA ALA A 195 18.05 -39.29 84.72
C ALA A 195 18.66 -40.45 85.51
N TYR A 196 18.68 -41.66 84.93
CA TYR A 196 19.32 -42.83 85.54
C TYR A 196 20.85 -42.68 85.59
N LEU A 197 21.48 -42.26 84.49
CA LEU A 197 22.93 -42.07 84.41
C LEU A 197 23.42 -40.95 85.34
N LEU A 198 22.65 -39.88 85.51
CA LEU A 198 22.92 -38.81 86.48
C LEU A 198 22.93 -39.34 87.93
N LYS A 199 21.95 -40.19 88.29
CA LYS A 199 21.91 -40.83 89.63
C LYS A 199 23.08 -41.76 89.89
N LYS A 200 23.69 -42.31 88.83
CA LYS A 200 24.88 -43.18 88.90
C LYS A 200 26.20 -42.40 88.99
N GLY A 201 26.15 -41.07 88.93
CA GLY A 201 27.32 -40.18 89.08
C GLY A 201 28.06 -39.86 87.78
N GLU A 202 27.45 -40.12 86.61
CA GLU A 202 28.04 -39.72 85.31
C GLU A 202 27.89 -38.21 85.08
N LEU A 203 28.87 -37.62 84.39
CA LEU A 203 28.92 -36.18 84.14
C LEU A 203 27.89 -35.79 83.06
N PRO A 204 27.08 -34.74 83.25
CA PRO A 204 26.05 -34.34 82.29
C PRO A 204 26.57 -34.14 80.85
N SER A 205 27.77 -33.57 80.71
CA SER A 205 28.38 -33.33 79.39
C SER A 205 28.73 -34.60 78.62
N LYS A 206 29.04 -35.70 79.32
CA LYS A 206 29.36 -36.99 78.70
C LYS A 206 28.11 -37.74 78.26
N ILE A 207 27.01 -37.55 79.00
CA ILE A 207 25.69 -38.09 78.67
C ILE A 207 25.16 -37.39 77.40
N GLU A 208 25.21 -36.06 77.38
CA GLU A 208 24.79 -35.26 76.21
C GLU A 208 25.58 -35.62 74.95
N ALA A 209 26.92 -35.71 75.05
CA ALA A 209 27.77 -36.08 73.93
C ALA A 209 27.47 -37.50 73.39
N MET A 210 27.05 -38.43 74.26
CA MET A 210 26.69 -39.79 73.85
C MET A 210 25.36 -39.83 73.07
N PHE A 211 24.36 -39.05 73.50
CA PHE A 211 23.11 -38.92 72.77
C PHE A 211 23.31 -38.17 71.45
N GLU A 212 24.07 -37.08 71.47
CA GLU A 212 24.39 -36.29 70.28
C GLU A 212 25.14 -37.13 69.23
N HIS A 213 26.09 -37.97 69.65
CA HIS A 213 26.79 -38.88 68.74
C HIS A 213 25.85 -39.91 68.10
N ARG A 214 24.91 -40.49 68.84
CA ARG A 214 23.92 -41.45 68.31
C ARG A 214 23.02 -40.81 67.25
N VAL A 215 22.52 -39.60 67.53
CA VAL A 215 21.70 -38.84 66.59
C VAL A 215 22.49 -38.47 65.33
N ASN A 216 23.72 -38.00 65.50
CA ASN A 216 24.58 -37.64 64.37
C ASN A 216 24.94 -38.84 63.49
N GLU A 217 25.28 -40.01 64.06
CA GLU A 217 25.55 -41.21 63.27
C GLU A 217 24.33 -41.71 62.49
N ARG A 218 23.12 -41.62 63.07
CA ARG A 218 21.87 -41.98 62.38
C ARG A 218 21.63 -41.03 61.20
N LYS A 219 21.78 -39.73 61.44
CA LYS A 219 21.65 -38.68 60.42
C LYS A 219 22.66 -38.84 59.28
N LEU A 220 23.91 -39.22 59.59
CA LEU A 220 24.92 -39.51 58.57
C LEU A 220 24.56 -40.72 57.70
N ARG A 221 24.00 -41.79 58.30
CA ARG A 221 23.53 -42.98 57.57
C ARG A 221 22.36 -42.66 56.65
N GLU A 222 21.35 -41.96 57.14
CA GLU A 222 20.20 -41.51 56.33
C GLU A 222 20.64 -40.60 55.17
N LEU A 223 21.56 -39.67 55.43
CA LEU A 223 22.09 -38.78 54.40
C LEU A 223 22.89 -39.55 53.33
N SER A 224 23.58 -40.63 53.70
CA SER A 224 24.31 -41.49 52.76
C SER A 224 23.36 -42.29 51.86
N TYR A 225 22.28 -42.86 52.42
CA TYR A 225 21.26 -43.60 51.68
C TYR A 225 20.51 -42.68 50.70
N ARG A 226 20.10 -41.49 51.16
CA ARG A 226 19.44 -40.49 50.30
C ARG A 226 20.32 -40.02 49.14
N LYS A 227 21.64 -39.86 49.36
CA LYS A 227 22.60 -39.53 48.29
C LYS A 227 22.77 -40.65 47.27
N GLU A 228 22.64 -41.91 47.68
CA GLU A 228 22.70 -43.06 46.78
C GLU A 228 21.40 -43.20 45.95
N ALA A 229 20.24 -43.10 46.59
CA ALA A 229 18.95 -43.09 45.91
C ALA A 229 18.81 -41.94 44.90
N LEU A 230 19.23 -40.72 45.26
CA LEU A 230 19.24 -39.57 44.35
C LEU A 230 20.17 -39.79 43.14
N ARG A 231 21.37 -40.37 43.34
CA ARG A 231 22.27 -40.71 42.23
C ARG A 231 21.68 -41.77 41.30
N ASN A 232 21.03 -42.79 41.87
CA ASN A 232 20.36 -43.83 41.08
C ASN A 232 19.19 -43.27 40.26
N PHE A 233 18.45 -42.32 40.82
CA PHE A 233 17.39 -41.60 40.11
C PHE A 233 17.92 -40.80 38.92
N ILE A 234 18.92 -39.94 39.14
CA ILE A 234 19.53 -39.13 38.07
C ILE A 234 19.97 -40.04 36.92
N ARG A 235 20.66 -41.14 37.23
CA ARG A 235 21.10 -42.11 36.22
C ARG A 235 19.93 -42.72 35.44
N ARG A 236 18.85 -43.13 36.13
CA ARG A 236 17.66 -43.71 35.47
C ARG A 236 16.93 -42.67 34.61
N ALA A 237 16.78 -41.45 35.10
CA ALA A 237 16.12 -40.35 34.39
C ALA A 237 16.91 -39.93 33.14
N THR A 238 18.25 -39.82 33.24
CA THR A 238 19.11 -39.53 32.09
C THR A 238 19.03 -40.64 31.04
N HIS A 239 19.06 -41.92 31.43
CA HIS A 239 18.88 -43.01 30.47
C HIS A 239 17.49 -43.02 29.83
N ALA A 240 16.42 -42.75 30.58
CA ALA A 240 15.09 -42.65 30.01
C ALA A 240 14.99 -41.50 28.99
N CYS A 241 15.59 -40.34 29.30
CA CYS A 241 15.71 -39.20 28.39
C CYS A 241 16.47 -39.57 27.11
N GLU A 242 17.63 -40.22 27.27
CA GLU A 242 18.45 -40.71 26.15
C GLU A 242 17.70 -41.74 25.30
N ASP A 243 16.98 -42.69 25.90
CA ASP A 243 16.26 -43.74 25.19
C ASP A 243 15.12 -43.18 24.33
N ILE A 244 14.40 -42.16 24.82
CA ILE A 244 13.36 -41.46 24.05
C ILE A 244 13.99 -40.78 22.82
N ILE A 245 15.10 -40.07 23.00
CA ILE A 245 15.74 -39.36 21.88
C ILE A 245 16.43 -40.35 20.92
N ASN A 246 17.07 -41.39 21.43
CA ASN A 246 17.71 -42.42 20.63
C ASN A 246 16.69 -43.22 19.82
N SER A 247 15.53 -43.53 20.39
CA SER A 247 14.42 -44.16 19.66
C SER A 247 13.89 -43.23 18.56
N ALA A 248 13.69 -41.94 18.84
CA ALA A 248 13.29 -40.96 17.84
C ALA A 248 14.32 -40.81 16.69
N ILE A 249 15.62 -40.76 17.00
CA ILE A 249 16.69 -40.72 15.99
C ILE A 249 16.70 -42.01 15.16
N ARG A 250 16.50 -43.17 15.79
CA ARG A 250 16.45 -44.46 15.10
C ARG A 250 15.26 -44.52 14.13
N GLU A 251 14.07 -44.14 14.59
CA GLU A 251 12.88 -44.10 13.73
C GLU A 251 13.04 -43.07 12.61
N CYS A 252 13.60 -41.88 12.89
CA CYS A 252 13.93 -40.89 11.86
C CYS A 252 14.85 -41.46 10.77
N LYS A 253 15.90 -42.21 11.16
CA LYS A 253 16.82 -42.84 10.21
C LYS A 253 16.15 -43.93 9.37
N LEU A 254 15.36 -44.80 10.00
CA LEU A 254 14.63 -45.86 9.29
C LEU A 254 13.63 -45.26 8.30
N TRP A 255 12.86 -44.28 8.77
CA TRP A 255 11.89 -43.53 7.98
C TRP A 255 12.56 -42.85 6.77
N SER A 256 13.69 -42.18 6.99
CA SER A 256 14.43 -41.49 5.94
C SER A 256 14.99 -42.46 4.91
N LEU A 257 15.53 -43.60 5.32
CA LEU A 257 16.05 -44.64 4.42
C LEU A 257 14.94 -45.27 3.58
N GLU A 258 13.77 -45.54 4.18
CA GLU A 258 12.62 -46.09 3.46
C GLU A 258 12.15 -45.12 2.36
N HIS A 259 12.03 -43.83 2.67
CA HIS A 259 11.58 -42.81 1.73
C HIS A 259 12.63 -42.47 0.68
N TYR A 260 13.91 -42.50 1.05
CA TYR A 260 15.02 -42.40 0.10
C TYR A 260 14.92 -43.52 -0.95
N ASN A 261 14.74 -44.77 -0.53
CA ASN A 261 14.65 -45.92 -1.42
C ASN A 261 13.39 -45.87 -2.30
N LYS A 262 12.23 -45.46 -1.76
CA LYS A 262 10.99 -45.27 -2.53
C LYS A 262 11.14 -44.17 -3.59
N CYS A 263 11.79 -43.04 -3.25
CA CYS A 263 12.04 -41.94 -4.18
C CYS A 263 12.89 -42.39 -5.39
N TRP A 264 13.95 -43.16 -5.14
CA TRP A 264 14.79 -43.71 -6.20
C TRP A 264 14.10 -44.80 -7.02
N ALA A 265 13.18 -45.57 -6.42
CA ALA A 265 12.41 -46.59 -7.11
C ALA A 265 11.37 -46.02 -8.08
N GLU A 266 10.74 -44.89 -7.75
CA GLU A 266 9.72 -44.24 -8.59
C GLU A 266 10.31 -43.29 -9.64
N ASN A 267 11.45 -42.64 -9.34
CA ASN A 267 12.05 -41.63 -10.23
C ASN A 267 13.59 -41.60 -10.14
N TRP A 268 14.26 -42.45 -10.91
CA TRP A 268 15.73 -42.62 -10.90
C TRP A 268 16.57 -41.41 -11.35
N LEU A 269 15.95 -40.35 -11.89
CA LEU A 269 16.64 -39.15 -12.39
C LEU A 269 16.39 -37.88 -11.55
N ASN A 270 15.68 -38.00 -10.41
CA ASN A 270 15.29 -36.83 -9.64
C ASN A 270 16.37 -36.43 -8.61
N PRO A 271 17.08 -35.28 -8.78
CA PRO A 271 18.11 -34.83 -7.84
C PRO A 271 17.56 -34.49 -6.45
N PHE A 272 16.24 -34.34 -6.31
CA PHE A 272 15.58 -34.03 -5.04
C PHE A 272 15.49 -35.23 -4.09
N CYS A 273 15.74 -36.46 -4.54
CA CYS A 273 15.78 -37.63 -3.64
C CYS A 273 16.89 -37.53 -2.58
N LYS A 274 17.91 -36.71 -2.83
CA LYS A 274 19.00 -36.44 -1.88
C LYS A 274 18.52 -35.76 -0.58
N ILE A 275 17.37 -35.08 -0.61
CA ILE A 275 16.77 -34.45 0.57
C ILE A 275 16.38 -35.49 1.63
N TYR A 276 16.06 -36.73 1.21
CA TYR A 276 15.73 -37.85 2.11
C TYR A 276 16.97 -38.61 2.59
N GLN A 277 18.19 -38.10 2.37
CA GLN A 277 19.39 -38.69 2.92
C GLN A 277 19.41 -38.47 4.44
N GLY A 278 19.19 -39.55 5.20
CA GLY A 278 18.86 -39.47 6.64
C GLY A 278 19.87 -38.78 7.53
N ASP A 279 21.13 -38.71 7.13
CA ASP A 279 22.16 -37.99 7.87
C ASP A 279 21.98 -36.46 7.77
N GLU A 280 21.40 -35.90 6.71
CA GLU A 280 21.14 -34.46 6.62
C GLU A 280 19.79 -34.09 7.24
N LEU A 281 18.74 -34.89 7.00
CA LEU A 281 17.39 -34.61 7.48
C LEU A 281 17.30 -34.69 9.01
N CYS A 282 17.79 -35.77 9.62
CA CYS A 282 17.71 -35.94 11.08
C CYS A 282 18.67 -34.99 11.82
N ASN A 283 19.77 -34.57 11.17
CA ASN A 283 20.67 -33.54 11.71
C ASN A 283 20.12 -32.12 11.54
N MET A 284 19.41 -31.81 10.44
CA MET A 284 18.73 -30.52 10.22
C MET A 284 17.69 -30.25 11.32
N LEU A 285 17.00 -31.29 11.78
CA LEU A 285 16.06 -31.20 12.90
C LEU A 285 16.75 -31.03 14.26
N ASN A 286 18.08 -30.90 14.31
CA ASN A 286 18.88 -30.66 15.51
C ASN A 286 18.67 -31.67 16.65
N MET A 287 18.16 -32.87 16.36
CA MET A 287 17.84 -33.86 17.41
C MET A 287 19.08 -34.32 18.19
N ILE A 288 20.26 -34.37 17.55
CA ILE A 288 21.52 -34.73 18.21
C ILE A 288 21.98 -33.63 19.17
N ASN A 289 21.87 -32.36 18.77
CA ASN A 289 22.19 -31.21 19.62
C ASN A 289 21.21 -31.13 20.80
N TYR A 290 19.93 -31.41 20.55
CA TYR A 290 18.89 -31.47 21.57
C TYR A 290 19.18 -32.56 22.63
N ARG A 291 19.69 -33.74 22.24
CA ARG A 291 20.12 -34.79 23.18
C ARG A 291 21.19 -34.29 24.15
N GLY A 292 22.24 -33.68 23.61
CA GLY A 292 23.35 -33.15 24.41
C GLY A 292 22.93 -32.01 25.33
N GLU A 293 22.06 -31.11 24.86
CA GLU A 293 21.63 -29.95 25.63
C GLU A 293 20.59 -30.28 26.70
N GLN A 294 19.70 -31.26 26.46
CA GLN A 294 18.56 -31.53 27.36
C GLN A 294 18.77 -32.73 28.28
N CYS A 295 19.52 -33.76 27.88
CA CYS A 295 19.75 -34.95 28.71
C CYS A 295 21.14 -34.96 29.37
N GLU A 296 22.17 -34.54 28.64
CA GLU A 296 23.59 -34.66 29.07
C GLU A 296 24.14 -33.38 29.75
N SER A 297 23.41 -32.26 29.67
CA SER A 297 23.83 -30.94 30.18
C SER A 297 23.71 -30.81 31.69
N ASN A 298 24.68 -30.11 32.30
CA ASN A 298 24.64 -29.68 33.70
C ASN A 298 23.50 -28.69 34.01
N ASN A 299 22.87 -28.09 32.98
CA ASN A 299 21.72 -27.20 33.10
C ASN A 299 20.41 -27.86 32.60
N SER A 300 20.39 -29.19 32.45
CA SER A 300 19.15 -29.92 32.17
C SER A 300 18.19 -29.83 33.35
N GLY A 301 16.89 -29.94 33.10
CA GLY A 301 15.88 -30.00 34.17
C GLY A 301 16.11 -31.14 35.17
N ILE A 302 16.77 -32.23 34.75
CA ILE A 302 17.18 -33.35 35.62
C ILE A 302 18.29 -32.90 36.59
N SER A 303 19.29 -32.16 36.11
CA SER A 303 20.36 -31.59 36.94
C SER A 303 19.86 -30.47 37.84
N GLU A 304 18.98 -29.60 37.33
CA GLU A 304 18.36 -28.52 38.13
C GLU A 304 17.52 -29.10 39.28
N TYR A 305 16.71 -30.13 38.99
CA TYR A 305 15.96 -30.88 40.01
C TYR A 305 16.91 -31.53 41.02
N ALA A 306 17.97 -32.21 40.57
CA ALA A 306 18.94 -32.83 41.47
C ALA A 306 19.66 -31.81 42.38
N ASN A 307 20.01 -30.64 41.85
CA ASN A 307 20.66 -29.57 42.59
C ASN A 307 19.71 -28.87 43.58
N THR A 308 18.45 -28.65 43.20
CA THR A 308 17.42 -28.09 44.10
C THR A 308 17.01 -29.09 45.18
N TYR A 309 16.79 -30.36 44.83
CA TYR A 309 16.45 -31.42 45.79
C TYR A 309 17.63 -31.73 46.73
N GLY A 310 18.86 -31.75 46.20
CA GLY A 310 20.09 -31.88 46.99
C GLY A 310 20.34 -30.71 47.94
N ALA A 311 19.93 -29.50 47.56
CA ALA A 311 19.99 -28.30 48.40
C ALA A 311 18.82 -28.18 49.39
N GLN A 312 17.68 -28.83 49.14
CA GLN A 312 16.41 -28.67 49.86
C GLN A 312 15.94 -29.93 50.62
N LEU A 313 16.84 -30.65 51.28
CA LEU A 313 16.49 -31.71 52.26
C LEU A 313 15.60 -31.22 53.44
N ALA A 314 15.24 -29.94 53.50
CA ALA A 314 14.35 -29.34 54.49
C ALA A 314 13.13 -28.58 53.91
N ALA A 315 12.97 -28.47 52.59
CA ALA A 315 11.93 -27.60 51.97
C ALA A 315 11.09 -28.26 50.86
N ALA A 316 11.11 -29.59 50.77
CA ALA A 316 10.55 -30.37 49.67
C ALA A 316 9.03 -30.65 49.75
N GLU A 317 8.26 -29.96 50.59
CA GLU A 317 6.78 -30.14 50.68
C GLU A 317 6.02 -29.28 49.66
N ASP A 318 6.52 -28.10 49.32
CA ASP A 318 5.74 -27.07 48.63
C ASP A 318 5.98 -27.01 47.10
N TYR A 319 7.00 -27.73 46.62
CA TYR A 319 7.45 -27.69 45.22
C TYR A 319 6.96 -28.88 44.38
N THR A 320 6.64 -30.02 44.99
CA THR A 320 6.15 -31.22 44.29
C THR A 320 4.73 -31.01 43.74
N GLU A 321 3.88 -30.29 44.49
CA GLU A 321 2.52 -29.94 44.06
C GLU A 321 2.52 -28.98 42.85
N LYS A 322 3.43 -27.98 42.86
CA LYS A 322 3.59 -27.04 41.74
C LYS A 322 4.14 -27.70 40.47
N LEU A 323 5.05 -28.65 40.62
CA LEU A 323 5.64 -29.36 39.47
C LEU A 323 4.63 -30.28 38.77
N SER A 324 3.79 -30.98 39.54
CA SER A 324 2.70 -31.80 38.99
C SER A 324 1.71 -30.95 38.17
N ASP A 325 1.43 -29.72 38.60
CA ASP A 325 0.52 -28.83 37.89
C ASP A 325 1.15 -28.16 36.66
N ASP A 326 2.44 -27.84 36.69
CA ASP A 326 3.16 -27.30 35.51
C ASP A 326 3.31 -28.34 34.39
N PHE A 327 3.46 -29.63 34.71
CA PHE A 327 3.52 -30.70 33.69
C PHE A 327 2.16 -31.14 33.16
N LYS A 328 1.05 -30.82 33.85
CA LYS A 328 -0.32 -31.04 33.32
C LYS A 328 -0.70 -30.05 32.23
N LEU A 329 0.05 -28.96 32.05
CA LEU A 329 -0.16 -28.04 30.93
C LEU A 329 0.32 -28.70 29.63
N ASN A 330 -0.65 -29.19 28.87
CA ASN A 330 -0.53 -29.91 27.60
C ASN A 330 0.46 -29.21 26.63
N ILE A 331 1.73 -29.62 26.64
CA ILE A 331 2.77 -29.03 25.78
C ILE A 331 2.49 -29.43 24.33
N GLN A 332 1.81 -28.54 23.60
CA GLN A 332 1.68 -28.68 22.15
C GLN A 332 2.96 -28.14 21.50
N PHE A 333 3.79 -29.05 20.99
CA PHE A 333 4.94 -28.68 20.18
C PHE A 333 4.47 -27.99 18.91
N LYS A 334 4.58 -26.66 18.87
CA LYS A 334 4.33 -25.87 17.68
C LYS A 334 5.63 -25.80 16.88
N VAL A 335 5.76 -26.65 15.87
CA VAL A 335 6.85 -26.57 14.90
C VAL A 335 6.59 -25.36 14.00
N ASP A 336 7.16 -24.22 14.35
CA ASP A 336 7.13 -23.03 13.49
C ASP A 336 8.11 -23.24 12.32
N LEU A 337 7.62 -23.80 11.22
CA LEU A 337 8.36 -23.79 9.95
C LEU A 337 8.58 -22.34 9.50
N PRO A 338 9.82 -21.91 9.17
CA PRO A 338 10.19 -20.51 8.91
C PRO A 338 9.65 -19.93 7.58
N LEU A 339 8.53 -20.43 7.05
CA LEU A 339 7.97 -20.01 5.76
C LEU A 339 7.12 -18.73 5.83
N ARG A 340 6.90 -18.15 7.01
CA ARG A 340 5.98 -17.02 7.18
C ARG A 340 6.72 -15.68 7.17
N ARG A 341 6.86 -15.07 5.99
CA ARG A 341 7.25 -13.64 5.87
C ARG A 341 6.02 -12.73 5.99
N PRO A 342 6.06 -11.67 6.82
CA PRO A 342 4.91 -10.78 7.06
C PRO A 342 4.58 -9.80 5.92
N ASP A 343 5.49 -9.61 4.94
CA ASP A 343 5.31 -8.62 3.86
C ASP A 343 4.56 -9.14 2.62
N LEU A 344 3.88 -10.29 2.70
CA LEU A 344 3.14 -10.85 1.56
C LEU A 344 1.77 -10.17 1.43
N VAL A 345 1.71 -9.12 0.62
CA VAL A 345 0.42 -8.64 0.09
C VAL A 345 -0.19 -9.76 -0.76
N THR A 346 -1.46 -10.08 -0.52
CA THR A 346 -2.12 -11.14 -1.29
C THR A 346 -2.24 -10.72 -2.77
N VAL A 347 -2.14 -11.70 -3.67
CA VAL A 347 -2.31 -11.46 -5.11
C VAL A 347 -3.62 -10.73 -5.43
N GLN A 348 -4.69 -11.02 -4.68
CA GLN A 348 -5.99 -10.36 -4.83
C GLN A 348 -5.94 -8.87 -4.42
N GLN A 349 -5.25 -8.55 -3.34
CA GLN A 349 -5.06 -7.16 -2.91
C GLN A 349 -4.22 -6.38 -3.92
N MET A 350 -3.15 -6.96 -4.47
CA MET A 350 -2.35 -6.31 -5.52
C MET A 350 -3.21 -6.02 -6.76
N ALA A 351 -4.01 -6.99 -7.21
CA ALA A 351 -4.89 -6.82 -8.36
C ALA A 351 -5.92 -5.70 -8.14
N ALA A 352 -6.51 -5.63 -6.94
CA ALA A 352 -7.46 -4.58 -6.57
C ALA A 352 -6.80 -3.19 -6.56
N ILE A 353 -5.61 -3.06 -5.96
CA ILE A 353 -4.85 -1.80 -5.91
C ILE A 353 -4.53 -1.30 -7.32
N ILE A 354 -4.01 -2.19 -8.17
CA ILE A 354 -3.65 -1.85 -9.55
C ILE A 354 -4.88 -1.40 -10.32
N LYS A 355 -5.97 -2.17 -10.29
CA LYS A 355 -7.22 -1.83 -10.99
C LYS A 355 -7.81 -0.50 -10.50
N GLN A 356 -7.79 -0.26 -9.19
CA GLN A 356 -8.32 0.97 -8.61
C GLN A 356 -7.46 2.18 -8.98
N SER A 357 -6.13 2.05 -8.97
CA SER A 357 -5.22 3.13 -9.38
C SER A 357 -5.43 3.52 -10.84
N VAL A 358 -5.52 2.54 -11.74
CA VAL A 358 -5.73 2.77 -13.17
C VAL A 358 -7.10 3.40 -13.42
N SER A 359 -8.16 2.87 -12.81
CA SER A 359 -9.50 3.46 -12.91
C SER A 359 -9.54 4.90 -12.41
N GLY A 360 -8.79 5.23 -11.36
CA GLY A 360 -8.66 6.59 -10.86
C GLY A 360 -8.04 7.54 -11.89
N ILE A 361 -6.96 7.12 -12.55
CA ILE A 361 -6.28 7.92 -13.59
C ILE A 361 -7.21 8.08 -14.82
N VAL A 362 -7.89 7.01 -15.26
CA VAL A 362 -8.85 7.05 -16.39
C VAL A 362 -9.92 8.12 -16.13
N SER A 363 -10.55 8.04 -14.97
CA SER A 363 -11.58 8.99 -14.56
C SER A 363 -11.02 10.41 -14.48
N PHE A 364 -9.82 10.58 -13.91
CA PHE A 364 -9.17 11.89 -13.84
C PHE A 364 -8.97 12.52 -15.22
N VAL A 365 -8.44 11.80 -16.21
CA VAL A 365 -8.25 12.32 -17.58
C VAL A 365 -9.58 12.71 -18.21
N LYS A 366 -10.63 11.91 -18.02
CA LYS A 366 -11.98 12.22 -18.51
C LYS A 366 -12.55 13.48 -17.87
N TYR A 367 -12.48 13.61 -16.54
CA TYR A 367 -12.97 14.80 -15.84
C TYR A 367 -12.14 16.03 -16.15
N PHE A 368 -10.83 15.88 -16.31
CA PHE A 368 -9.94 16.96 -16.73
C PHE A 368 -10.30 17.49 -18.12
N SER A 369 -10.57 16.60 -19.08
CA SER A 369 -11.06 17.01 -20.41
C SER A 369 -12.35 17.83 -20.30
N ILE A 370 -13.35 17.34 -19.55
CA ILE A 370 -14.62 18.04 -19.33
C ILE A 370 -14.40 19.42 -18.70
N LEU A 371 -13.51 19.51 -17.71
CA LEU A 371 -13.16 20.77 -17.06
C LEU A 371 -12.53 21.77 -18.05
N MET A 372 -11.55 21.34 -18.84
CA MET A 372 -10.88 22.20 -19.82
C MET A 372 -11.84 22.72 -20.89
N LYS A 373 -12.81 21.88 -21.31
CA LYS A 373 -13.90 22.28 -22.22
C LYS A 373 -14.81 23.32 -21.60
N ALA A 374 -15.22 23.12 -20.34
CA ALA A 374 -16.08 24.05 -19.62
C ALA A 374 -15.40 25.41 -19.43
N VAL A 375 -14.12 25.42 -19.06
CA VAL A 375 -13.30 26.64 -18.93
C VAL A 375 -13.16 27.33 -20.28
N SER A 376 -12.85 26.59 -21.35
CA SER A 376 -12.76 27.12 -22.71
C SER A 376 -14.08 27.78 -23.15
N PHE A 377 -15.22 27.12 -22.92
CA PHE A 377 -16.54 27.68 -23.19
C PHE A 377 -16.81 28.97 -22.41
N PHE A 378 -16.47 28.99 -21.12
CA PHE A 378 -16.63 30.19 -20.29
C PHE A 378 -15.75 31.35 -20.80
N LEU A 379 -14.50 31.08 -21.18
CA LEU A 379 -13.60 32.07 -21.77
C LEU A 379 -14.11 32.61 -23.12
N ALA A 380 -14.73 31.77 -23.94
CA ALA A 380 -15.35 32.20 -25.18
C ALA A 380 -16.53 33.16 -24.92
N LEU A 381 -17.39 32.84 -23.96
CA LEU A 381 -18.53 33.67 -23.57
C LEU A 381 -18.10 35.01 -22.96
N THR A 382 -17.08 35.01 -22.09
CA THR A 382 -16.56 36.26 -21.50
C THR A 382 -15.90 37.13 -22.57
N THR A 383 -15.16 36.55 -23.51
CA THR A 383 -14.57 37.26 -24.65
C THR A 383 -15.64 37.88 -25.54
N LEU A 384 -16.72 37.14 -25.84
CA LEU A 384 -17.87 37.67 -26.60
C LEU A 384 -18.55 38.82 -25.85
N ARG A 385 -18.77 38.70 -24.53
CA ARG A 385 -19.36 39.75 -23.68
C ARG A 385 -18.52 41.02 -23.66
N VAL A 386 -17.20 40.88 -23.48
CA VAL A 386 -16.27 42.01 -23.45
C VAL A 386 -16.24 42.73 -24.80
N ASN A 387 -16.14 41.97 -25.90
CA ASN A 387 -16.14 42.56 -27.24
C ASN A 387 -17.48 43.21 -27.60
N LEU A 388 -18.60 42.65 -27.16
CA LEU A 388 -19.92 43.25 -27.33
C LEU A 388 -20.04 44.56 -26.55
N SER A 389 -19.60 44.57 -25.28
CA SER A 389 -19.59 45.78 -24.45
C SER A 389 -18.69 46.85 -25.05
N TRP A 390 -17.50 46.48 -25.52
CA TRP A 390 -16.58 47.39 -26.19
C TRP A 390 -17.20 48.00 -27.45
N PHE A 391 -17.85 47.18 -28.29
CA PHE A 391 -18.54 47.66 -29.50
C PHE A 391 -19.70 48.62 -29.16
N GLN A 392 -20.45 48.34 -28.10
CA GLN A 392 -21.52 49.23 -27.64
C GLN A 392 -20.97 50.58 -27.17
N SER A 393 -19.88 50.58 -26.40
CA SER A 393 -19.20 51.82 -25.98
C SER A 393 -18.66 52.59 -27.19
N TYR A 394 -18.07 51.89 -28.18
CA TYR A 394 -17.62 52.48 -29.44
C TYR A 394 -18.75 53.19 -30.20
N MET A 395 -19.97 52.64 -30.18
CA MET A 395 -21.11 53.27 -30.86
C MET A 395 -21.75 54.42 -30.04
N LYS A 396 -21.69 54.37 -28.71
CA LYS A 396 -22.39 55.32 -27.83
C LYS A 396 -21.52 56.51 -27.41
N ASP A 397 -20.23 56.30 -27.20
CA ASP A 397 -19.30 57.31 -26.68
C ASP A 397 -18.33 57.78 -27.76
N VAL A 398 -18.46 59.04 -28.17
CA VAL A 398 -17.60 59.68 -29.18
C VAL A 398 -16.15 59.80 -28.70
N THR A 399 -15.90 59.73 -27.39
CA THR A 399 -14.55 59.81 -26.81
C THR A 399 -13.88 58.43 -26.65
N HIS A 400 -14.61 57.32 -26.81
CA HIS A 400 -14.09 55.95 -26.66
C HIS A 400 -13.21 55.53 -27.84
N SER A 401 -11.94 55.92 -27.83
CA SER A 401 -10.94 55.60 -28.88
C SER A 401 -11.43 55.84 -30.32
N ASN A 402 -12.30 56.85 -30.49
CA ASN A 402 -13.04 57.14 -31.73
C ASN A 402 -12.46 58.32 -32.52
N CYS A 403 -11.36 58.91 -32.05
CA CYS A 403 -10.75 60.10 -32.64
C CYS A 403 -9.73 59.69 -33.70
N TYR A 404 -10.16 59.59 -34.95
CA TYR A 404 -9.30 59.23 -36.08
C TYR A 404 -9.12 60.40 -37.05
N LEU A 405 -7.89 60.58 -37.54
CA LEU A 405 -7.61 61.47 -38.66
C LEU A 405 -7.95 60.76 -39.97
N THR A 406 -9.13 61.06 -40.53
CA THR A 406 -9.61 60.47 -41.78
C THR A 406 -9.18 61.28 -43.00
N LYS A 407 -9.14 60.65 -44.17
CA LYS A 407 -8.86 61.33 -45.45
C LYS A 407 -9.86 62.46 -45.72
N PHE A 408 -11.13 62.28 -45.36
CA PHE A 408 -12.16 63.32 -45.47
C PHE A 408 -11.79 64.59 -44.70
N TRP A 409 -11.27 64.45 -43.47
CA TRP A 409 -10.84 65.59 -42.67
C TRP A 409 -9.63 66.29 -43.32
N LEU A 410 -8.66 65.51 -43.83
CA LEU A 410 -7.51 66.03 -44.57
C LEU A 410 -7.91 66.77 -45.85
N ASP A 411 -8.94 66.30 -46.56
CA ASP A 411 -9.46 66.94 -47.78
C ASP A 411 -10.17 68.26 -47.46
N ILE A 412 -10.92 68.34 -46.35
CA ILE A 412 -11.50 69.60 -45.85
C ILE A 412 -10.39 70.58 -45.49
N GLU A 413 -9.37 70.09 -44.80
CA GLU A 413 -8.25 70.91 -44.35
C GLU A 413 -7.46 71.48 -45.52
N LYS A 414 -7.18 70.65 -46.54
CA LYS A 414 -6.53 71.06 -47.78
C LYS A 414 -7.33 72.17 -48.49
N ARG A 415 -8.65 71.98 -48.61
CA ARG A 415 -9.55 72.98 -49.22
C ARG A 415 -9.56 74.29 -48.44
N ARG A 416 -9.63 74.24 -47.11
CA ARG A 416 -9.58 75.44 -46.26
C ARG A 416 -8.26 76.19 -46.40
N LYS A 417 -7.16 75.46 -46.56
CA LYS A 417 -5.84 76.04 -46.84
C LYS A 417 -5.80 76.73 -48.20
N GLU A 418 -6.35 76.10 -49.24
CA GLU A 418 -6.48 76.69 -50.59
C GLU A 418 -7.37 77.95 -50.59
N GLU A 419 -8.43 77.96 -49.78
CA GLU A 419 -9.33 79.11 -49.58
C GLU A 419 -8.76 80.21 -48.66
N ASN A 420 -7.50 80.11 -48.21
CA ASN A 420 -6.87 81.00 -47.21
C ASN A 420 -7.68 81.18 -45.91
N ARG A 421 -8.43 80.15 -45.52
CA ARG A 421 -9.15 80.10 -44.24
C ARG A 421 -8.26 79.53 -43.15
N LYS A 422 -8.65 79.75 -41.89
CA LYS A 422 -7.98 79.09 -40.75
C LYS A 422 -8.02 77.57 -40.92
N HIS A 423 -6.83 76.98 -40.85
CA HIS A 423 -6.61 75.53 -40.85
C HIS A 423 -5.97 75.12 -39.51
N LEU A 424 -6.24 73.90 -39.07
CA LEU A 424 -5.83 73.28 -37.81
C LEU A 424 -4.45 72.59 -37.85
N MET A 425 -3.92 72.27 -39.04
CA MET A 425 -2.58 71.68 -39.20
C MET A 425 -1.46 72.75 -39.23
N PRO A 426 -0.26 72.48 -38.69
CA PRO A 426 0.15 71.24 -38.02
C PRO A 426 -0.46 71.10 -36.62
N LEU A 427 -0.88 69.87 -36.27
CA LEU A 427 -1.42 69.55 -34.95
C LEU A 427 -0.40 69.81 -33.85
N ARG A 428 -0.83 70.31 -32.69
CA ARG A 428 0.05 70.52 -31.54
C ARG A 428 0.51 69.16 -30.97
N PRO A 429 1.68 69.08 -30.30
CA PRO A 429 2.17 67.83 -29.72
C PRO A 429 1.16 67.14 -28.78
N PHE A 430 0.40 67.92 -28.01
CA PHE A 430 -0.66 67.40 -27.13
C PHE A 430 -1.85 66.79 -27.91
N GLU A 431 -2.23 67.40 -29.03
CA GLU A 431 -3.34 66.93 -29.87
C GLU A 431 -2.94 65.67 -30.65
N GLN A 432 -1.68 65.60 -31.10
CA GLN A 432 -1.11 64.41 -31.74
C GLN A 432 -1.16 63.17 -30.84
N GLY A 433 -1.10 63.32 -29.52
CA GLY A 433 -1.21 62.20 -28.58
C GLY A 433 -2.63 61.65 -28.41
N ARG A 434 -3.68 62.42 -28.77
CA ARG A 434 -5.10 62.02 -28.62
C ARG A 434 -5.75 61.55 -29.91
N ILE A 435 -5.14 61.86 -31.05
CA ILE A 435 -5.70 61.58 -32.39
C ILE A 435 -4.95 60.41 -33.01
N ASN A 436 -5.68 59.35 -33.35
CA ASN A 436 -5.13 58.20 -34.05
C ASN A 436 -5.00 58.50 -35.55
N ASN A 437 -3.77 58.55 -36.05
CA ASN A 437 -3.50 58.79 -37.47
C ASN A 437 -3.42 57.47 -38.24
N LEU A 438 -4.49 57.11 -38.95
CA LEU A 438 -4.57 55.88 -39.75
C LEU A 438 -3.60 55.85 -40.95
N LEU A 439 -3.08 57.01 -41.38
CA LEU A 439 -2.13 57.13 -42.49
C LEU A 439 -0.67 57.12 -42.05
N SER A 440 -0.42 57.12 -40.74
CA SER A 440 0.93 57.00 -40.20
C SER A 440 1.32 55.51 -40.15
N PRO A 441 2.43 55.09 -40.78
CA PRO A 441 2.94 53.72 -40.63
C PRO A 441 3.61 53.49 -39.27
N LYS A 442 3.75 54.53 -38.43
CA LYS A 442 4.35 54.42 -37.10
C LYS A 442 3.30 54.02 -36.07
N PRO A 443 3.52 52.94 -35.30
CA PRO A 443 2.61 52.52 -34.25
C PRO A 443 2.55 53.56 -33.13
N THR A 444 1.37 53.68 -32.51
CA THR A 444 1.16 54.60 -31.38
C THR A 444 2.00 54.18 -30.16
N PRO A 445 2.27 55.07 -29.18
CA PRO A 445 3.03 54.72 -27.99
C PRO A 445 2.42 53.56 -27.20
N GLU A 446 1.08 53.46 -27.19
CA GLU A 446 0.36 52.36 -26.57
C GLU A 446 0.52 51.06 -27.35
N GLU A 447 0.31 51.09 -28.68
CA GLU A 447 0.57 49.94 -29.56
C GLU A 447 2.01 49.44 -29.44
N ARG A 448 2.98 50.34 -29.31
CA ARG A 448 4.40 49.99 -29.15
C ARG A 448 4.66 49.24 -27.84
N LYS A 449 3.99 49.62 -26.74
CA LYS A 449 4.05 48.88 -25.46
C LYS A 449 3.44 47.48 -25.60
N HIS A 450 2.34 47.35 -26.34
CA HIS A 450 1.70 46.06 -26.59
C HIS A 450 2.54 45.16 -27.51
N LEU A 451 3.17 45.70 -28.55
CA LEU A 451 4.10 45.00 -29.45
C LEU A 451 5.33 44.45 -28.69
N VAL A 452 5.95 45.26 -27.83
CA VAL A 452 7.11 44.82 -27.02
C VAL A 452 6.71 43.70 -26.06
N ARG A 453 5.54 43.81 -25.40
CA ARG A 453 5.03 42.73 -24.55
C ARG A 453 4.75 41.44 -25.34
N GLY A 454 4.11 41.54 -26.50
CA GLY A 454 3.82 40.40 -27.37
C GLY A 454 5.07 39.69 -27.88
N ILE A 455 6.10 40.42 -28.31
CA ILE A 455 7.36 39.83 -28.77
C ILE A 455 8.10 39.16 -27.61
N SER A 456 8.09 39.75 -26.41
CA SER A 456 8.72 39.15 -25.22
C SER A 456 8.06 37.84 -24.76
N THR A 457 6.78 37.61 -25.12
CA THR A 457 6.04 36.38 -24.83
C THR A 457 6.17 35.32 -25.92
N VAL A 458 6.57 35.69 -27.15
CA VAL A 458 6.84 34.76 -28.25
C VAL A 458 8.30 34.28 -28.25
N CYS A 459 9.24 35.08 -27.73
CA CYS A 459 10.66 34.72 -27.60
C CYS A 459 11.01 33.99 -26.29
N ARG A 460 10.02 33.55 -25.50
CA ARG A 460 10.19 32.75 -24.29
C ARG A 460 9.33 31.50 -24.43
#